data_AF-A0A6G3XIX5-F1
#
_entry.id   AF-A0A6G3XIX5-F1
#
_cell.length_a   1.000
_cell.length_b   1.000
_cell.length_c   1.000
_cell.angle_alpha   90.00
_cell.angle_beta   90.00
_cell.angle_gamma   90.00
#
_symmetry.space_group_name_H-M   'P 1'
#
loop_
_entity.id
_entity.type
_entity.pdbx_description
1 polymer ?
#
loop_
_entity_poly.entity_id
_entity_poly.type
_entity_poly.pdbx_seq_one_letter_code
_entity_poly.pdbx_strand_id
1 'polypeptide(L)'
;LGRSANYYLLMLVFTAVVVLVFRRSGESRIGRAWVAIREDETAATAMGINAFRLKLLAFALGATLAGLAGTVQAHVSYTVTPEQYQFA
;
A
#
# COMPACT_ATOMS: atom_id res chain seq x y z
N LEU A 1 -5.46 -11.82 -28.04
CA LEU A 1 -5.07 -10.56 -27.34
C LEU A 1 -3.59 -10.31 -27.62
N GLY A 2 -3.23 -9.19 -28.24
CA GLY A 2 -1.83 -8.87 -28.54
C GLY A 2 -0.97 -8.77 -27.27
N ARG A 3 0.36 -8.86 -27.41
CA ARG A 3 1.32 -8.86 -26.28
C ARG A 3 1.08 -7.72 -25.27
N SER A 4 0.67 -6.54 -25.75
CA SER A 4 0.33 -5.37 -24.94
C SER A 4 -0.91 -5.59 -24.07
N ALA A 5 -1.93 -6.30 -24.56
CA ALA A 5 -3.18 -6.53 -23.84
C ALA A 5 -3.00 -7.44 -22.61
N ASN A 6 -2.05 -8.39 -22.66
CA ASN A 6 -1.71 -9.20 -21.48
C ASN A 6 -1.07 -8.37 -20.36
N TYR A 7 -0.26 -7.36 -20.70
CA TYR A 7 0.37 -6.48 -19.70
C TYR A 7 -0.66 -5.60 -18.98
N TYR A 8 -1.60 -5.02 -19.74
CA TYR A 8 -2.72 -4.27 -19.17
C TYR A 8 -3.62 -5.14 -18.28
N LEU A 9 -3.91 -6.37 -18.69
CA LEU A 9 -4.67 -7.31 -17.86
C LEU A 9 -3.95 -7.65 -16.55
N LEU A 10 -2.63 -7.86 -16.59
CA LEU A 10 -1.83 -8.11 -15.39
C LEU A 10 -1.85 -6.90 -14.43
N MET A 11 -1.67 -5.67 -14.93
CA MET A 11 -1.80 -4.48 -14.10
C MET A 11 -3.20 -4.34 -13.51
N LEU A 12 -4.25 -4.64 -14.28
CA LEU A 12 -5.63 -4.55 -13.81
C LEU A 12 -5.92 -5.56 -12.70
N VAL A 13 -5.50 -6.82 -12.88
CA VAL A 13 -5.59 -7.86 -11.83
C VAL A 13 -4.82 -7.42 -10.58
N PHE A 14 -3.62 -6.87 -10.76
CA PHE A 14 -2.80 -6.39 -9.66
C PHE A 14 -3.46 -5.25 -8.87
N THR A 15 -4.00 -4.24 -9.56
CA THR A 15 -4.77 -3.15 -8.94
C THR A 15 -6.00 -3.70 -8.21
N ALA A 16 -6.71 -4.66 -8.80
CA ALA A 16 -7.86 -5.29 -8.16
C ALA A 16 -7.47 -6.02 -6.86
N VAL A 17 -6.33 -6.73 -6.85
CA VAL A 17 -5.79 -7.38 -5.65
C VAL A 17 -5.45 -6.36 -4.57
N VAL A 18 -4.77 -5.26 -4.93
CA VAL A 18 -4.46 -4.17 -4.00
C VAL A 18 -5.74 -3.59 -3.38
N VAL A 19 -6.73 -3.24 -4.20
CA VAL A 19 -8.01 -2.69 -3.72
C VAL A 19 -8.71 -3.68 -2.78
N LEU A 20 -8.71 -4.98 -3.12
CA LEU A 20 -9.32 -6.01 -2.29
C LEU A 20 -8.60 -6.17 -0.94
N VAL A 21 -7.26 -6.15 -0.93
CA VAL A 21 -6.47 -6.22 0.30
C VAL A 21 -6.75 -5.02 1.20
N PHE A 22 -6.78 -3.80 0.65
CA PHE A 22 -7.05 -2.58 1.42
C PHE A 22 -8.48 -2.55 1.97
N ARG A 23 -9.48 -2.92 1.15
CA ARG A 23 -10.86 -3.03 1.61
C ARG A 23 -11.01 -4.05 2.74
N ARG A 24 -10.43 -5.25 2.58
CA ARG A 24 -10.50 -6.30 3.60
C ARG A 24 -9.75 -5.92 4.87
N SER A 25 -8.63 -5.19 4.75
CA SER A 25 -7.87 -4.68 5.89
C SER A 25 -8.70 -3.67 6.71
N GLY A 26 -9.48 -2.81 6.04
CA GLY A 26 -10.40 -1.86 6.67
C GLY A 26 -11.56 -2.51 7.42
N GLU A 27 -12.14 -3.58 6.88
CA GLU A 27 -13.24 -4.32 7.55
C GLU A 27 -12.75 -5.28 8.65
N SER A 28 -11.44 -5.52 8.74
CA SER A 28 -10.83 -6.40 9.72
C SER A 28 -10.75 -5.78 11.12
N ARG A 29 -10.40 -6.60 12.12
CA ARG A 29 -10.06 -6.17 13.49
C ARG A 29 -8.96 -5.11 13.50
N ILE A 30 -8.03 -5.19 12.54
CA ILE A 30 -6.93 -4.24 12.35
C ILE A 30 -7.48 -2.86 11.97
N GLY A 31 -8.40 -2.79 11.00
CA GLY A 31 -9.07 -1.54 10.60
C GLY A 31 -9.84 -0.89 11.74
N ARG A 32 -10.60 -1.67 12.52
CA ARG A 32 -11.30 -1.15 13.71
C ARG A 32 -10.33 -0.63 14.77
N ALA A 33 -9.21 -1.30 14.97
CA ALA A 33 -8.19 -0.85 15.92
C ALA A 33 -7.50 0.45 15.45
N TRP A 34 -7.32 0.65 14.14
CA TRP A 34 -6.84 1.94 13.60
C TRP A 34 -7.84 3.08 13.80
N VAL A 35 -9.15 2.81 13.68
CA VAL A 35 -10.18 3.83 13.98
C VAL A 35 -10.14 4.22 15.45
N ALA A 36 -10.03 3.26 16.37
CA ALA A 36 -9.90 3.53 17.80
C ALA A 36 -8.65 4.36 18.14
N ILE A 37 -7.50 4.05 17.52
CA ILE A 37 -6.25 4.82 17.70
C ILE A 37 -6.39 6.25 17.14
N ARG A 38 -7.15 6.43 16.06
CA ARG A 38 -7.39 7.75 15.45
C ARG A 38 -8.26 8.65 16.33
N GLU A 39 -9.20 8.08 17.09
CA GLU A 39 -10.07 8.82 18.00
C GLU A 39 -9.33 9.23 19.29
N ASP A 40 -8.74 8.26 20.01
CA ASP A 40 -7.91 8.52 21.18
C ASP A 40 -6.88 7.40 21.37
N GLU A 41 -5.63 7.71 21.05
CA GLU A 41 -4.51 6.77 21.18
C GLU A 41 -4.22 6.38 22.63
N THR A 42 -4.37 7.31 23.57
CA THR A 42 -4.15 7.11 25.00
C THR A 42 -5.18 6.13 25.56
N ALA A 43 -6.46 6.34 25.23
CA ALA A 43 -7.54 5.43 25.62
C ALA A 43 -7.39 4.05 24.94
N ALA A 44 -7.07 4.00 23.65
CA ALA A 44 -6.86 2.75 22.93
C ALA A 44 -5.71 1.93 23.55
N THR A 45 -4.61 2.58 23.94
CA THR A 45 -3.47 1.93 24.58
C THR A 45 -3.82 1.46 26.00
N ALA A 46 -4.62 2.23 26.75
CA ALA A 46 -5.15 1.82 28.05
C ALA A 46 -6.07 0.58 27.95
N MET A 47 -6.79 0.42 26.84
CA MET A 47 -7.62 -0.75 26.52
C MET A 47 -6.81 -1.97 26.01
N GLY A 48 -5.48 -1.92 26.07
CA GLY A 48 -4.60 -3.02 25.68
C GLY A 48 -4.31 -3.11 24.18
N ILE A 49 -4.68 -2.09 23.39
CA ILE A 49 -4.34 -2.04 21.95
C ILE A 49 -2.89 -1.55 21.81
N ASN A 50 -2.05 -2.34 21.15
CA ASN A 50 -0.68 -1.93 20.85
C ASN A 50 -0.65 -0.94 19.68
N ALA A 51 -0.71 0.36 19.99
CA ALA A 51 -0.72 1.43 18.98
C ALA A 51 0.55 1.43 18.10
N PHE A 52 1.71 1.10 18.66
CA PHE A 52 2.98 1.05 17.92
C PHE A 52 2.94 0.03 16.78
N ARG A 53 2.54 -1.22 17.05
CA ARG A 53 2.45 -2.27 16.01
C ARG A 53 1.44 -1.89 14.94
N LEU A 54 0.30 -1.31 15.33
CA LEU A 54 -0.73 -0.90 14.37
C LEU A 54 -0.25 0.24 13.48
N LYS A 55 0.43 1.25 14.02
CA LYS A 55 1.04 2.32 13.22
C LYS A 55 2.13 1.79 12.27
N LEU A 56 2.94 0.85 12.74
CA LEU A 56 3.96 0.19 11.91
C LEU A 56 3.34 -0.59 10.75
N LEU A 57 2.22 -1.29 10.99
CA LEU A 57 1.49 -1.98 9.92
C LEU A 57 0.93 -1.00 8.89
N ALA A 58 0.40 0.15 9.31
CA ALA A 58 -0.08 1.18 8.40
C ALA A 58 1.07 1.73 7.53
N PHE A 59 2.23 1.98 8.13
CA PHE A 59 3.44 2.39 7.41
C PHE A 59 3.92 1.31 6.43
N ALA A 60 3.98 0.05 6.86
CA ALA A 60 4.40 -1.07 6.01
C ALA A 60 3.46 -1.24 4.81
N LEU A 61 2.14 -1.13 5.00
CA LEU A 61 1.18 -1.17 3.89
C LEU A 61 1.41 -0.04 2.89
N GLY A 62 1.64 1.19 3.35
CA GLY A 62 2.00 2.30 2.46
C GLY A 62 3.32 2.08 1.72
N ALA A 63 4.36 1.66 2.44
CA ALA A 63 5.68 1.40 1.87
C ALA A 63 5.65 0.28 0.81
N THR A 64 4.84 -0.76 1.01
CA THR A 64 4.69 -1.82 0.01
C THR A 64 4.12 -1.28 -1.30
N LEU A 65 3.10 -0.40 -1.25
CA LEU A 65 2.54 0.21 -2.46
C LEU A 65 3.55 1.11 -3.18
N ALA A 66 4.31 1.91 -2.43
CA ALA A 66 5.37 2.74 -3.00
C ALA A 66 6.46 1.89 -3.67
N GLY A 67 6.88 0.80 -3.01
CA GLY A 67 7.84 -0.15 -3.58
C GLY A 67 7.33 -0.80 -4.86
N LEU A 68 6.06 -1.21 -4.87
CA LEU A 68 5.41 -1.81 -6.04
C LEU A 68 5.36 -0.82 -7.23
N ALA A 69 4.97 0.42 -6.99
CA ALA A 69 5.01 1.47 -8.01
C ALA A 69 6.41 1.64 -8.61
N GLY A 70 7.45 1.64 -7.76
CA GLY A 70 8.85 1.68 -8.20
C GLY A 70 9.25 0.48 -9.05
N THR A 71 8.84 -0.75 -8.69
CA THR A 71 9.14 -1.95 -9.48
C THR A 71 8.49 -1.92 -10.87
N VAL A 72 7.26 -1.41 -10.97
CA VAL A 72 6.59 -1.22 -12.26
C VAL A 72 7.33 -0.16 -13.09
N GLN A 73 7.70 0.97 -12.49
CA GLN A 73 8.46 2.02 -13.17
C GLN A 73 9.78 1.50 -13.74
N ALA A 74 10.53 0.73 -12.94
CA ALA A 74 11.78 0.11 -13.38
C ALA A 74 11.58 -0.85 -14.57
N HIS A 75 10.47 -1.60 -14.58
CA HIS A 75 10.15 -2.49 -15.70
C HIS A 75 9.79 -1.74 -16.98
N VAL A 76 9.08 -0.61 -16.86
CA VAL A 76 8.62 0.16 -18.02
C VAL A 76 9.73 1.03 -18.63
N SER A 77 10.59 1.61 -17.79
CA SER A 77 11.58 2.57 -18.27
C SER A 77 12.68 1.92 -19.13
N TYR A 78 13.01 0.64 -18.92
CA TYR A 78 14.11 -0.15 -19.55
C TYR A 78 15.53 0.47 -19.52
N THR A 79 15.63 1.78 -19.30
CA THR A 79 16.82 2.62 -19.30
C THR A 79 16.71 3.60 -18.14
N VAL A 80 17.77 3.69 -17.35
CA VAL A 80 17.86 4.58 -16.19
C VAL A 80 18.65 5.82 -16.62
N THR A 81 17.96 6.95 -16.89
CA THR A 81 18.63 8.23 -17.16
C THR A 81 18.46 9.20 -15.97
N PRO A 82 19.47 10.03 -15.64
CA PRO A 82 19.42 10.94 -14.48
C PRO A 82 18.27 11.95 -14.54
N GLU A 83 17.85 12.30 -15.75
CA GLU A 83 16.74 13.22 -16.04
C GLU A 83 15.40 12.73 -15.45
N GLN A 84 15.21 11.41 -15.34
CA GLN A 84 13.96 10.81 -14.83
C GLN A 84 13.78 10.95 -13.32
N TYR A 85 14.83 11.30 -12.58
CA TYR A 85 14.85 11.32 -11.11
C TYR A 85 15.16 12.70 -10.54
N GLN A 86 15.04 13.76 -11.34
CA GLN A 86 15.21 15.13 -10.85
C GLN A 86 13.98 15.56 -10.05
N PHE A 87 14.21 16.07 -8.83
CA PHE A 87 13.18 16.74 -8.05
C PHE A 87 12.98 18.12 -8.65
N ALA A 88 11.73 18.45 -9.01
CA ALA A 88 11.34 19.77 -9.48
C ALA A 88 11.47 20.83 -8.38
#